data_AF-A0A3D4CBJ6-F1
#
_entry.id   AF-A0A3D4CBJ6-F1
#
_cell.length_a   1.000
_cell.length_b   1.000
_cell.length_c   1.000
_cell.angle_alpha   90.00
_cell.angle_beta   90.00
_cell.angle_gamma   90.00
#
_symmetry.space_group_name_H-M   'P 1'
#
loop_
_entity.id
_entity.type
_entity.pdbx_description
1 polymer ?
#
loop_
_entity_poly.entity_id
_entity_poly.type
_entity_poly.pdbx_seq_one_letter_code
_entity_poly.pdbx_strand_id
1 'polypeptide(L)'
;MKKTTNREEWLKERKKGIGASEASCIIGVNPWKTNVELWQEKTGQREAEDIGDKDCVMYGKKAEELVRGIFELDYPGYKVEYDEFGMIANRLNEP
;
A
#
# COMPACT_ATOMS: atom_id res chain seq x y z
N MET A 1 -9.73 9.49 -3.89
CA MET A 1 -10.18 8.23 -3.24
C MET A 1 -10.88 8.59 -1.94
N LYS A 2 -11.79 7.73 -1.45
CA LYS A 2 -12.48 7.95 -0.17
C LYS A 2 -11.50 7.71 0.98
N LYS A 3 -11.55 8.53 2.05
CA LYS A 3 -10.83 8.24 3.30
C LYS A 3 -11.46 7.02 3.97
N THR A 4 -10.65 6.04 4.33
CA THR A 4 -11.09 4.76 4.88
C THR A 4 -10.60 4.59 6.30
N THR A 5 -11.39 3.95 7.17
CA THR A 5 -11.05 3.79 8.60
C THR A 5 -10.77 2.35 9.01
N ASN A 6 -10.91 1.39 8.09
CA ASN A 6 -10.61 -0.01 8.34
C ASN A 6 -9.96 -0.66 7.12
N ARG A 7 -9.32 -1.81 7.37
CA ARG A 7 -8.58 -2.57 6.37
C ARG A 7 -9.44 -3.00 5.18
N GLU A 8 -10.66 -3.47 5.40
CA GLU A 8 -11.52 -3.98 4.32
C GLU A 8 -11.93 -2.88 3.33
N GLU A 9 -12.35 -1.73 3.87
CA GLU A 9 -12.72 -0.57 3.05
C GLU A 9 -11.49 -0.04 2.29
N TRP A 10 -10.35 0.03 2.97
CA TRP A 10 -9.07 0.41 2.38
C TRP A 10 -8.70 -0.54 1.23
N LEU A 11 -8.78 -1.86 1.44
CA LEU A 11 -8.53 -2.87 0.41
C LEU A 11 -9.47 -2.71 -0.79
N LYS A 12 -10.76 -2.44 -0.55
CA LYS A 12 -11.73 -2.21 -1.62
C LYS A 12 -11.43 -0.95 -2.42
N GLU A 13 -11.11 0.15 -1.75
CA GLU A 13 -10.83 1.43 -2.43
C GLU A 13 -9.52 1.38 -3.24
N ARG A 14 -8.45 0.73 -2.75
CA ARG A 14 -7.20 0.62 -3.53
C ARG A 14 -7.30 -0.24 -4.77
N LYS A 15 -8.31 -1.11 -4.89
CA LYS A 15 -8.55 -1.85 -6.14
C LYS A 15 -8.84 -0.90 -7.31
N LYS A 16 -9.26 0.36 -7.04
CA LYS A 16 -9.59 1.38 -8.05
C LYS A 16 -8.39 2.11 -8.67
N GLY A 17 -7.17 1.86 -8.22
CA GLY A 17 -5.97 2.52 -8.74
C GLY A 17 -4.73 1.65 -8.63
N ILE A 18 -3.61 2.15 -9.13
CA ILE A 18 -2.29 1.51 -9.00
C ILE A 18 -1.55 2.16 -7.83
N GLY A 19 -1.14 1.33 -6.86
CA GLY A 19 -0.38 1.76 -5.69
C GLY A 19 1.14 1.68 -5.90
N ALA A 20 1.91 2.23 -4.96
CA ALA A 20 3.37 2.20 -5.00
C ALA A 20 3.94 0.78 -5.03
N SER A 21 3.36 -0.15 -4.28
CA SER A 21 3.78 -1.57 -4.27
C SER A 21 3.55 -2.28 -5.60
N GLU A 22 2.67 -1.75 -6.45
CA GLU A 22 2.28 -2.33 -7.74
C GLU A 22 3.03 -1.69 -8.91
N ALA A 23 3.67 -0.53 -8.70
CA ALA A 23 4.38 0.22 -9.74
C ALA A 23 5.45 -0.62 -10.45
N SER A 24 6.17 -1.47 -9.71
CA SER A 24 7.19 -2.38 -10.27
C SER A 24 6.58 -3.45 -11.18
N CYS A 25 5.32 -3.85 -10.95
CA CYS A 25 4.63 -4.81 -11.81
C CYS A 25 4.36 -4.20 -13.18
N ILE A 26 3.94 -2.92 -13.22
CA ILE A 26 3.61 -2.19 -14.45
C ILE A 26 4.80 -2.14 -15.40
N ILE A 27 5.99 -1.90 -14.87
CA ILE A 27 7.24 -1.85 -15.67
C ILE A 27 7.90 -3.22 -15.84
N GLY A 28 7.30 -4.29 -15.32
CA GLY A 28 7.77 -5.67 -15.53
C GLY A 28 9.02 -6.07 -14.74
N VAL A 29 9.36 -5.37 -13.65
CA VAL A 29 10.55 -5.67 -12.82
C VAL A 29 10.20 -6.28 -11.46
N ASN A 30 8.93 -6.58 -11.21
CA ASN A 30 8.50 -7.19 -9.97
C ASN A 30 8.73 -8.72 -10.00
N PRO A 31 9.46 -9.30 -9.04
CA PRO A 31 9.76 -10.73 -9.03
C PRO A 31 8.59 -11.61 -8.56
N TRP A 32 7.54 -11.01 -7.97
CA TRP A 32 6.42 -11.71 -7.34
C TRP A 32 5.13 -11.68 -8.16
N LYS A 33 4.98 -10.69 -9.06
CA LYS A 33 3.74 -10.46 -9.81
C LYS A 33 4.01 -9.79 -11.16
N THR A 34 3.41 -10.31 -12.21
CA THR A 34 3.50 -9.73 -13.55
C THR A 34 2.48 -8.60 -13.77
N ASN A 35 2.68 -7.79 -14.82
CA ASN A 35 1.71 -6.77 -15.23
C ASN A 35 0.34 -7.37 -15.62
N VAL A 36 0.32 -8.56 -16.24
CA VAL A 36 -0.91 -9.26 -16.64
C VAL A 36 -1.70 -9.70 -15.42
N GLU A 37 -1.04 -10.29 -14.42
CA GLU A 37 -1.70 -10.71 -13.18
C GLU A 37 -2.26 -9.51 -12.42
N LEU A 38 -1.50 -8.42 -12.33
CA LEU A 38 -1.99 -7.17 -11.76
C LEU A 38 -3.23 -6.65 -12.51
N TRP A 39 -3.22 -6.67 -13.85
CA TRP A 39 -4.39 -6.27 -14.63
C TRP A 39 -5.61 -7.15 -14.35
N GLN A 40 -5.43 -8.47 -14.26
CA GLN A 40 -6.50 -9.41 -13.91
C GLN A 40 -7.08 -9.10 -12.53
N GLU A 41 -6.23 -8.78 -11.54
CA GLU A 41 -6.68 -8.40 -10.21
C GLU A 41 -7.48 -7.10 -10.20
N LYS A 42 -6.99 -6.06 -10.91
CA LYS A 42 -7.65 -4.74 -10.96
C LYS A 42 -8.95 -4.73 -11.75
N THR A 43 -9.11 -5.67 -12.68
CA THR A 43 -10.33 -5.85 -13.47
C THR A 43 -11.30 -6.87 -12.87
N GLY A 44 -10.97 -7.46 -11.71
CA GLY A 44 -11.81 -8.44 -11.03
C GLY A 44 -11.86 -9.81 -11.70
N GLN A 45 -10.93 -10.10 -12.61
CA GLN A 45 -10.78 -11.43 -13.23
C GLN A 45 -10.03 -12.41 -12.34
N ARG A 46 -9.29 -11.90 -11.35
CA ARG A 46 -8.52 -12.68 -10.38
C ARG A 46 -8.62 -12.04 -8.99
N GLU A 47 -8.73 -12.83 -7.94
CA GLU A 47 -8.51 -12.34 -6.57
C GLU A 47 -7.02 -12.39 -6.23
N ALA A 48 -6.54 -11.34 -5.58
CA ALA A 48 -5.16 -11.26 -5.12
C ALA A 48 -4.93 -12.28 -3.98
N GLU A 49 -3.75 -12.89 -3.96
CA GLU A 49 -3.34 -13.76 -2.84
C GLU A 49 -3.30 -12.94 -1.53
N ASP A 50 -3.92 -13.45 -0.47
CA ASP A 50 -3.71 -12.87 0.86
C ASP A 50 -2.35 -13.30 1.40
N ILE A 51 -1.42 -12.35 1.46
CA ILE A 51 -0.07 -12.54 1.99
C ILE A 51 0.06 -12.06 3.44
N GLY A 52 -1.05 -11.71 4.08
CA GLY A 52 -1.08 -11.11 5.42
C GLY A 52 -0.39 -11.96 6.49
N ASP A 53 -0.47 -13.28 6.36
CA ASP A 53 0.08 -14.25 7.32
C ASP A 53 1.52 -14.69 6.99
N LYS A 54 2.11 -14.20 5.90
CA LYS A 54 3.52 -14.49 5.60
C LYS A 54 4.42 -13.82 6.64
N ASP A 55 5.41 -14.55 7.16
CA ASP A 55 6.27 -14.10 8.25
C ASP A 55 6.91 -12.72 7.98
N CYS A 56 7.35 -12.47 6.75
CA CYS A 56 7.96 -11.20 6.36
C CYS A 56 6.96 -10.02 6.44
N VAL A 57 5.69 -10.24 6.11
CA VAL A 57 4.62 -9.23 6.18
C VAL A 57 4.25 -8.96 7.64
N MET A 58 4.10 -10.02 8.43
CA MET A 58 3.84 -9.93 9.87
C MET A 58 4.96 -9.21 10.62
N TYR A 59 6.21 -9.54 10.30
CA TYR A 59 7.39 -8.88 10.85
C TYR A 59 7.39 -7.38 10.49
N GLY A 60 7.24 -7.05 9.21
CA GLY A 60 7.24 -5.67 8.73
C GLY A 60 6.19 -4.81 9.45
N LYS A 61 4.95 -5.29 9.55
CA LYS A 61 3.87 -4.58 10.26
C LYS A 61 4.18 -4.33 11.73
N LYS A 62 4.71 -5.33 12.45
CA LYS A 62 5.06 -5.20 13.87
C LYS A 62 6.27 -4.28 14.08
N ALA A 63 7.20 -4.27 13.14
CA ALA A 63 8.41 -3.45 13.22
C ALA A 63 8.15 -1.98 12.87
N GLU A 64 7.13 -1.68 12.06
CA GLU A 64 6.90 -0.35 11.48
C GLU A 64 6.81 0.77 12.53
N GLU A 65 6.06 0.57 13.61
CA GLU A 65 5.93 1.55 14.70
C GLU A 65 7.26 1.83 15.38
N LEU A 66 8.03 0.79 15.67
CA LEU A 66 9.34 0.92 16.32
C LEU A 66 10.35 1.60 15.41
N VAL A 67 10.40 1.22 14.13
CA VAL A 67 11.30 1.85 13.14
C VAL A 67 10.96 3.32 12.97
N ARG A 68 9.67 3.67 12.94
CA ARG A 68 9.23 5.07 12.91
C ARG A 68 9.68 5.85 14.15
N GLY A 69 9.53 5.27 15.34
CA GLY A 69 9.98 5.90 16.59
C GLY A 69 11.50 6.09 16.66
N ILE A 70 12.29 5.14 16.14
CA ILE A 70 13.75 5.30 16.03
C ILE A 70 14.08 6.46 15.09
N PHE A 71 13.41 6.57 13.94
CA PHE A 71 13.62 7.67 13.01
C PHE A 71 13.31 9.05 13.66
N GLU A 72 12.24 9.15 14.45
CA GLU A 72 11.91 10.39 15.18
C GLU A 72 13.01 10.81 16.17
N LEU A 73 13.64 9.84 16.84
CA LEU A 73 14.73 10.10 17.78
C LEU A 73 16.01 10.54 17.08
N ASP A 74 16.38 9.87 15.98
CA ASP A 74 17.59 10.18 15.22
C ASP A 74 17.48 11.51 14.46
N TYR A 75 16.26 11.94 14.13
CA TYR A 75 16.01 13.11 13.28
C TYR A 75 14.96 14.07 13.88
N PRO A 76 15.26 14.73 15.03
CA PRO A 76 14.28 15.54 15.77
C PRO A 76 13.82 16.81 15.05
N GLY A 77 14.47 17.20 13.95
CA GLY A 77 14.07 18.32 13.11
C GLY A 77 12.89 18.02 12.17
N TYR A 78 12.48 16.75 12.06
CA TYR A 78 11.36 16.35 11.21
C TYR A 78 10.11 16.08 12.03
N LYS A 79 8.96 16.53 11.50
CA LYS A 79 7.67 16.08 11.97
C LYS A 79 7.31 14.79 11.24
N VAL A 80 7.08 13.73 12.00
CA VAL A 80 6.68 12.43 11.45
C VAL A 80 5.19 12.22 11.74
N GLU A 81 4.46 11.81 10.71
CA GLU A 81 3.02 11.52 10.79
C GLU A 81 2.78 10.13 10.20
N TYR A 82 1.70 9.48 10.64
CA TYR A 82 1.33 8.16 10.19
C TYR A 82 -0.15 8.08 9.82
N ASP A 83 -0.42 7.54 8.64
CA ASP A 83 -1.77 7.24 8.15
C ASP A 83 -1.78 5.81 7.60
N GLU A 84 -2.17 4.85 8.44
CA GLU A 84 -2.23 3.41 8.10
C GLU A 84 -3.05 3.15 6.84
N PHE A 85 -4.11 3.92 6.63
CA PHE A 85 -5.02 3.76 5.49
C PHE A 85 -4.92 4.91 4.48
N GLY A 86 -3.82 5.64 4.52
CA GLY A 86 -3.55 6.76 3.62
C GLY A 86 -3.59 6.33 2.16
N MET A 87 -4.34 7.08 1.36
CA MET A 87 -4.40 6.90 -0.09
C MET A 87 -4.35 8.26 -0.77
N ILE A 88 -3.25 8.51 -1.48
CA ILE A 88 -3.06 9.70 -2.29
C ILE A 88 -3.41 9.34 -3.73
N ALA A 89 -4.34 10.09 -4.32
CA ALA A 89 -4.72 9.93 -5.71
C ALA A 89 -5.02 11.31 -6.29
N ASN A 90 -4.61 11.54 -7.53
CA ASN A 90 -4.94 12.78 -8.25
C ASN A 90 -6.47 12.89 -8.34
N ARG A 91 -7.04 13.94 -7.75
CA ARG A 91 -8.45 14.28 -7.96
C ARG A 91 -8.49 15.16 -9.20
N LEU A 92 -9.01 14.62 -10.30
CA LEU A 92 -9.11 15.35 -11.57
C LEU A 92 -10.01 16.60 -11.52
N ASN A 93 -10.69 16.88 -10.38
CA ASN A 93 -11.68 17.95 -10.22
C ASN A 93 -11.66 18.64 -8.84
N GLU A 94 -10.52 18.72 -8.15
CA GLU A 94 -10.37 19.75 -7.08
C GLU A 94 -9.75 21.00 -7.71
N PRO A 95 -10.25 22.21 -7.40
CA PRO A 95 -9.71 23.45 -7.97
C PRO A 95 -8.22 23.64 -7.65
#